data_AF-A0A6V7KXL8-F1
#
_entry.id   AF-A0A6V7KXL8-F1
#
_cell.length_a   1.000
_cell.length_b   1.000
_cell.length_c   1.000
_cell.angle_alpha   90.00
_cell.angle_beta   90.00
_cell.angle_gamma   90.00
#
_symmetry.space_group_name_H-M   'P 1'
#
loop_
_entity.id
_entity.type
_entity.pdbx_description
1 polymer ?
#
loop_
_entity_poly.entity_id
_entity_poly.type
_entity_poly.pdbx_seq_one_letter_code
_entity_poly.pdbx_strand_id
1 'polypeptide(L)' 'TDQGIENLLAEKAGEIASSDPDYSIRDLYNAIAQKNFPSWTFYIQVMTDEQAKKFRWNPFDLTK' A
#
# COMPACT_ATOMS: atom_id res chain seq x y z
N THR A 1 6.70 -2.45 -1.16
CA THR A 1 6.58 -2.24 -2.61
C THR A 1 7.95 -1.89 -3.10
N ASP A 2 8.42 -2.57 -4.13
CA ASP A 2 9.77 -2.34 -4.64
C ASP A 2 9.80 -1.09 -5.55
N GLN A 3 8.63 -0.54 -5.90
CA GLN A 3 8.41 0.69 -6.65
C GLN A 3 8.53 1.95 -5.78
N GLY A 4 8.56 1.81 -4.44
CA GLY A 4 8.49 2.92 -3.50
C GLY A 4 7.06 3.39 -3.19
N ILE A 5 6.93 4.34 -2.26
CA ILE A 5 5.66 4.94 -1.86
C ILE A 5 5.59 6.35 -2.46
N GLU A 6 4.71 6.54 -3.43
CA GLU A 6 4.44 7.83 -4.06
C GLU A 6 2.95 8.16 -3.94
N ASN A 7 2.64 9.39 -3.54
CA ASN A 7 1.27 9.83 -3.26
C ASN A 7 0.91 11.04 -4.11
N LEU A 8 -0.36 11.13 -4.49
CA LEU A 8 -0.91 12.30 -5.16
C LEU A 8 -1.24 13.41 -4.15
N LEU A 9 -1.03 14.66 -4.55
CA LEU A 9 -1.58 15.81 -3.84
C LEU A 9 -3.10 15.83 -4.01
N ALA A 10 -3.83 16.30 -3.00
CA ALA A 10 -5.30 16.29 -2.99
C ALA A 10 -5.92 17.00 -4.21
N GLU A 11 -5.37 18.15 -4.60
CA GLU A 11 -5.80 18.88 -5.80
C GLU A 11 -5.64 18.02 -7.06
N LYS A 12 -4.47 17.39 -7.24
CA LYS A 12 -4.19 16.56 -8.40
C LYS A 12 -5.04 15.30 -8.43
N ALA A 13 -5.30 14.70 -7.27
CA ALA A 13 -6.20 13.56 -7.15
C ALA A 13 -7.63 13.93 -7.54
N GLY A 14 -8.10 15.13 -7.18
CA GLY A 14 -9.41 15.64 -7.59
C GLY A 14 -9.54 15.81 -9.11
N GLU A 15 -8.51 16.35 -9.76
CA GLU A 15 -8.48 16.47 -11.23
C GLU A 15 -8.52 15.09 -11.92
N ILE A 16 -7.70 14.15 -11.45
CA ILE A 16 -7.61 12.80 -12.02
C ILE A 16 -8.94 12.07 -11.84
N ALA A 17 -9.59 12.19 -10.68
CA ALA A 17 -10.87 11.53 -10.43
C ALA A 17 -11.97 11.93 -11.43
N SER A 18 -11.94 13.16 -11.94
CA SER A 18 -12.90 13.62 -12.96
C SER A 18 -12.46 13.33 -14.40
N SER A 19 -11.16 13.43 -14.68
CA SER A 19 -10.63 13.31 -16.06
C SER A 19 -10.34 11.86 -16.45
N ASP A 20 -10.04 11.02 -15.46
CA ASP A 20 -9.63 9.63 -15.62
C ASP A 20 -9.94 8.81 -14.36
N PRO A 21 -11.21 8.43 -14.16
CA PRO A 21 -11.64 7.70 -12.96
C PRO A 21 -10.97 6.32 -12.84
N ASP A 22 -10.50 5.75 -13.95
CA ASP A 22 -9.85 4.44 -14.02
C ASP A 22 -8.31 4.52 -13.96
N TYR A 23 -7.76 5.68 -13.56
CA TYR A 23 -6.31 5.95 -13.56
C TYR A 23 -5.47 4.80 -12.98
N SER A 24 -5.80 4.30 -11.78
CA SER A 24 -5.05 3.23 -11.12
C SER A 24 -5.17 1.88 -11.83
N ILE A 25 -6.33 1.58 -12.45
CA ILE A 25 -6.53 0.35 -13.23
C ILE A 25 -5.69 0.42 -14.50
N ARG A 26 -5.74 1.56 -15.20
CA ARG A 26 -4.98 1.80 -16.43
C ARG A 26 -3.48 1.76 -16.17
N ASP A 27 -3.01 2.34 -15.07
CA ASP A 27 -1.61 2.31 -14.66
C ASP A 27 -1.11 0.86 -14.50
N LEU A 28 -1.83 0.06 -13.72
CA LEU A 28 -1.49 -1.35 -13.51
C LEU A 28 -1.52 -2.15 -14.82
N TYR A 29 -2.56 -1.96 -15.65
CA TYR A 29 -2.67 -2.64 -16.93
C TYR A 29 -1.50 -2.30 -17.85
N ASN A 30 -1.17 -1.01 -17.97
CA ASN A 30 -0.08 -0.55 -18.82
C ASN A 30 1.28 -1.04 -18.32
N ALA A 31 1.50 -1.05 -17.00
CA ALA A 31 2.73 -1.57 -16.40
C ALA A 31 2.94 -3.05 -16.78
N ILE A 32 1.90 -3.87 -16.64
CA ILE A 32 1.93 -5.29 -17.01
C ILE A 32 2.11 -5.46 -18.53
N ALA A 33 1.38 -4.69 -19.35
CA ALA A 33 1.46 -4.75 -20.81
C ALA A 33 2.87 -4.39 -21.33
N GLN A 34 3.56 -3.47 -20.66
CA GLN A 34 4.93 -3.06 -20.96
C GLN A 34 6.00 -3.97 -20.34
N LYS A 35 5.61 -5.08 -19.70
CA LYS A 35 6.49 -6.01 -18.96
C LYS A 35 7.22 -5.36 -17.77
N ASN A 36 6.71 -4.24 -17.27
CA ASN A 36 7.14 -3.63 -16.02
C ASN A 36 6.29 -4.20 -14.86
N PHE A 37 6.59 -5.44 -14.47
CA PHE A 37 5.80 -6.14 -13.46
C PHE A 37 6.08 -5.57 -12.06
N PRO A 38 5.04 -5.08 -11.34
CA PRO A 38 5.25 -4.61 -9.98
C PRO A 38 5.57 -5.77 -9.03
N SER A 39 6.32 -5.49 -7.96
CA SER A 39 6.83 -6.51 -7.04
C SER A 39 6.86 -5.99 -5.60
N TRP A 40 6.75 -6.92 -4.65
CA TRP A 40 6.74 -6.61 -3.23
C TRP A 40 7.64 -7.58 -2.47
N THR A 41 8.54 -7.02 -1.69
CA THR A 41 9.27 -7.78 -0.68
C THR A 41 8.38 -8.04 0.55
N PHE A 42 8.25 -9.32 0.92
CA PHE A 42 7.39 -9.78 2.02
C PHE A 42 8.17 -9.90 3.33
N TYR A 43 7.59 -9.40 4.42
CA TYR A 43 8.15 -9.46 5.77
C TYR A 43 7.07 -9.86 6.78
N ILE A 44 7.48 -10.50 7.88
CA ILE A 44 6.62 -10.82 9.02
C ILE A 44 7.19 -10.22 10.31
N GLN A 45 6.30 -9.85 11.21
CA GLN A 45 6.64 -9.47 12.58
C GLN A 45 6.19 -10.59 13.51
N VAL A 46 7.08 -11.06 14.38
CA VAL A 46 6.83 -12.18 15.31
C VAL A 46 7.02 -11.68 16.72
N MET A 47 6.09 -12.02 17.61
CA MET A 47 6.14 -11.70 19.03
C MET A 47 5.70 -12.91 19.86
N THR A 48 6.29 -13.08 21.05
CA THR A 48 5.83 -14.09 22.01
C THR A 48 4.62 -13.59 22.80
N ASP A 49 3.87 -14.50 23.41
CA ASP A 49 2.73 -14.15 24.28
C ASP A 49 3.13 -13.22 25.44
N GLU A 50 4.35 -13.39 25.98
CA GLU A 50 4.86 -12.54 27.04
C GLU A 50 5.15 -11.12 26.56
N GLN A 51 5.68 -10.98 25.34
CA GLN A 51 5.91 -9.69 24.71
C GLN A 51 4.58 -9.00 24.40
N ALA A 52 3.60 -9.74 23.86
CA ALA A 52 2.25 -9.25 23.61
C ALA A 52 1.58 -8.68 24.86
N LYS A 53 1.68 -9.37 26.01
CA LYS A 53 1.11 -8.92 27.29
C LYS A 53 1.77 -7.67 27.87
N LYS A 54 3.05 -7.46 27.58
CA LYS A 54 3.84 -6.31 28.06
C LYS A 54 3.86 -5.14 27.07
N PHE A 55 3.36 -5.33 25.86
CA PHE A 55 3.37 -4.31 24.82
C PHE A 55 2.34 -3.22 25.13
N ARG A 56 2.67 -1.98 24.75
CA ARG A 56 1.80 -0.81 25.01
C ARG A 56 0.47 -0.88 24.26
N TRP A 57 0.44 -1.63 23.15
CA TRP A 57 -0.73 -1.80 22.31
C TRP A 57 -1.16 -3.26 22.27
N ASN A 58 -2.46 -3.50 22.11
CA ASN A 58 -2.97 -4.85 21.94
C ASN A 58 -2.64 -5.32 20.52
N PRO A 59 -1.86 -6.39 20.31
CA PRO A 59 -1.54 -6.88 18.96
C PRO A 59 -2.75 -7.44 18.22
N PHE A 60 -3.90 -7.60 18.89
CA PHE A 60 -5.18 -8.00 18.29
C PHE A 60 -6.14 -6.82 18.05
N ASP A 61 -5.76 -5.59 18.39
CA ASP A 61 -6.52 -4.38 18.04
C ASP A 61 -6.10 -3.91 16.64
N LEU A 62 -6.99 -4.04 15.66
CA LEU A 62 -6.74 -3.66 14.26
C LEU A 62 -6.47 -2.16 14.05
N THR A 63 -6.73 -1.32 15.05
CA THR A 63 -6.43 0.12 14.98
C THR A 63 -5.03 0.47 15.47
N LYS A 64 -4.22 -0.54 15.81
CA LYS A 64 -2.84 -0.41 16.28
C LYS A 64 -1.85 -1.05 15.34
#